data_AF-A0A972UL53-F1
#
_entry.id   AF-A0A972UL53-F1
#
_cell.length_a   1.000
_cell.length_b   1.000
_cell.length_c   1.000
_cell.angle_alpha   90.00
_cell.angle_beta   90.00
_cell.angle_gamma   90.00
#
_symmetry.space_group_name_H-M   'P 1'
#
loop_
_entity.id
_entity.type
_entity.pdbx_description
1 polymer ?
#
loop_
_entity_poly.entity_id
_entity_poly.type
_entity_poly.pdbx_seq_one_letter_code
_entity_poly.pdbx_strand_id
1 'polypeptide(L)'
;MLDRKSMTGIALISGAASIGGFTVVFTRFVIPETDAFTLAHIRYGLAALCLISLSLWQGRKFRIDRRDAPALLLLAICFYGAFPYCFARALADTTAARGAL
;
A
#
# COMPACT_ATOMS: atom_id res chain seq x y z
N MET A 1 30.18 16.39 -3.36
CA MET A 1 30.38 14.93 -3.61
C MET A 1 29.30 14.18 -2.84
N LEU A 2 28.47 13.39 -3.53
CA LEU A 2 27.41 12.60 -2.88
C LEU A 2 28.04 11.44 -2.09
N ASP A 3 27.65 11.29 -0.82
CA ASP A 3 28.11 10.20 0.05
C ASP A 3 27.55 8.84 -0.41
N ARG A 4 28.29 7.75 -0.17
CA ARG A 4 27.90 6.39 -0.57
C ARG A 4 26.57 5.95 0.05
N LYS A 5 26.24 6.40 1.27
CA LYS A 5 24.96 6.14 1.93
C LYS A 5 23.81 6.93 1.28
N SER A 6 24.10 8.12 0.78
CA SER A 6 23.12 8.92 0.03
C SER A 6 22.80 8.27 -1.31
N MET A 7 23.80 7.71 -2.02
CA MET A 7 23.55 6.99 -3.27
C MET A 7 22.69 5.72 -3.07
N THR A 8 22.94 4.94 -2.01
CA THR A 8 22.09 3.76 -1.72
C THR A 8 20.68 4.16 -1.31
N GLY A 9 20.53 5.24 -0.53
CA GLY A 9 19.22 5.80 -0.18
C GLY A 9 18.43 6.24 -1.41
N ILE A 10 19.07 6.95 -2.35
CA ILE A 10 18.44 7.38 -3.61
C ILE A 10 18.03 6.17 -4.44
N ALA A 11 18.90 5.16 -4.58
CA ALA A 11 18.58 3.95 -5.33
C ALA A 11 17.38 3.19 -4.73
N LEU A 12 17.32 3.07 -3.40
CA LEU A 12 16.21 2.43 -2.70
C LEU A 12 14.89 3.18 -2.88
N ILE A 13 14.89 4.51 -2.75
CA ILE A 13 13.69 5.33 -2.92
C ILE A 13 13.19 5.27 -4.37
N SER A 14 14.10 5.39 -5.35
CA SER A 14 13.75 5.27 -6.77
C SER A 14 13.19 3.88 -7.13
N GLY A 15 13.78 2.82 -6.55
CA GLY A 15 13.26 1.47 -6.69
C GLY A 15 11.86 1.32 -6.09
N ALA A 16 11.67 1.79 -4.86
CA ALA A 16 10.37 1.76 -4.19
C ALA A 16 9.29 2.56 -4.97
N ALA A 17 9.64 3.74 -5.48
CA ALA A 17 8.74 4.55 -6.30
C ALA A 17 8.37 3.85 -7.61
N SER A 18 9.35 3.20 -8.27
CA SER A 18 9.10 2.43 -9.50
C SER A 18 8.15 1.25 -9.25
N ILE A 19 8.35 0.51 -8.16
CA ILE A 19 7.45 -0.59 -7.74
C ILE A 19 6.04 -0.06 -7.44
N GLY A 20 5.95 1.11 -6.80
CA GLY A 20 4.69 1.82 -6.56
C GLY A 20 3.97 2.17 -7.86
N GLY A 21 4.68 2.71 -8.85
CA GLY A 21 4.13 3.02 -10.18
C GLY A 21 3.63 1.77 -10.91
N PHE A 22 4.42 0.69 -10.90
CA PHE A 22 4.01 -0.59 -11.51
C PHE A 22 2.73 -1.15 -10.89
N THR A 23 2.51 -0.95 -9.59
CA THR A 23 1.33 -1.51 -8.95
C THR A 23 0.03 -0.91 -9.49
N VAL A 24 0.02 0.35 -9.95
CA VAL A 24 -1.15 0.94 -10.63
C VAL A 24 -1.44 0.21 -11.93
N VAL A 25 -0.40 0.02 -12.76
CA VAL A 25 -0.51 -0.64 -14.06
C VAL A 25 -0.99 -2.08 -13.89
N PHE A 26 -0.41 -2.84 -12.96
CA PHE A 26 -0.85 -4.21 -12.66
C PHE A 26 -2.27 -4.27 -12.10
N THR A 27 -2.65 -3.33 -11.23
CA THR A 27 -4.04 -3.25 -10.72
C THR A 27 -5.02 -3.06 -11.86
N ARG A 28 -4.69 -2.23 -12.86
CA ARG A 28 -5.54 -2.05 -14.05
C ARG A 28 -5.69 -3.32 -14.89
N PHE A 29 -4.65 -4.15 -14.97
CA PHE A 29 -4.72 -5.43 -15.68
C PHE A 29 -5.55 -6.49 -14.95
N VAL A 30 -5.55 -6.48 -13.62
CA VAL A 30 -6.20 -7.52 -12.80
C VAL A 30 -7.66 -7.18 -12.47
N ILE A 31 -8.00 -5.90 -12.34
CA ILE A 31 -9.34 -5.46 -11.93
C ILE A 31 -10.51 -5.86 -12.86
N PRO A 32 -10.35 -6.12 -14.18
CA PRO A 32 -11.46 -6.64 -15.00
C PRO A 32 -11.87 -8.07 -14.61
N GLU A 33 -10.92 -8.85 -14.09
CA GLU A 33 -11.09 -10.27 -13.76
C GLU A 33 -11.45 -10.48 -12.27
N THR A 34 -11.42 -9.41 -11.47
CA THR A 34 -11.64 -9.49 -10.01
C THR A 34 -12.42 -8.30 -9.49
N ASP A 35 -13.15 -8.49 -8.39
CA ASP A 35 -13.84 -7.38 -7.75
C ASP A 35 -12.87 -6.46 -6.99
N ALA A 36 -13.14 -5.14 -7.03
CA ALA A 36 -12.32 -4.11 -6.39
C ALA A 36 -12.17 -4.31 -4.88
N PHE A 37 -13.24 -4.78 -4.22
CA PHE A 37 -13.22 -5.04 -2.79
C PHE A 37 -12.29 -6.21 -2.46
N THR A 38 -12.42 -7.31 -3.20
CA THR A 38 -11.58 -8.51 -3.02
C THR A 38 -10.11 -8.21 -3.27
N LEU A 39 -9.79 -7.46 -4.33
CA LEU A 39 -8.42 -7.10 -4.68
C LEU A 39 -7.77 -6.25 -3.58
N ALA A 40 -8.49 -5.27 -3.04
CA ALA A 40 -8.01 -4.44 -1.93
C ALA A 40 -7.80 -5.30 -0.66
N HIS A 41 -8.76 -6.15 -0.29
CA HIS A 41 -8.67 -6.99 0.90
C HIS A 41 -7.48 -7.94 0.86
N ILE A 42 -7.26 -8.63 -0.28
CA ILE A 42 -6.12 -9.54 -0.43
C ILE A 42 -4.81 -8.77 -0.33
N ARG A 43 -4.70 -7.64 -1.02
CA ARG A 43 -3.45 -6.85 -1.07
C ARG A 43 -3.06 -6.34 0.31
N TYR A 44 -3.97 -5.69 1.03
CA TYR A 44 -3.66 -5.09 2.33
C TYR A 44 -3.71 -6.10 3.47
N GLY A 45 -4.55 -7.14 3.37
CA GLY A 45 -4.54 -8.27 4.29
C GLY A 45 -3.21 -9.01 4.27
N LEU A 46 -2.69 -9.33 3.08
CA LEU A 46 -1.38 -9.96 2.94
C LEU A 46 -0.25 -9.04 3.44
N ALA A 47 -0.29 -7.74 3.09
CA ALA A 47 0.69 -6.79 3.59
C ALA A 47 0.69 -6.70 5.12
N ALA A 48 -0.48 -6.68 5.75
CA ALA A 48 -0.63 -6.69 7.19
C ALA A 48 -0.06 -7.97 7.80
N LEU A 49 -0.35 -9.15 7.23
CA LEU A 49 0.21 -10.43 7.69
C LEU A 49 1.74 -10.45 7.59
N CYS A 50 2.31 -9.97 6.48
CA CYS A 50 3.76 -9.86 6.30
C CYS A 50 4.39 -8.93 7.35
N LEU A 51 3.78 -7.76 7.59
CA LEU A 51 4.28 -6.79 8.58
C LEU A 51 4.17 -7.31 10.02
N ILE A 52 3.07 -7.98 10.36
CA ILE A 52 2.88 -8.61 11.67
C ILE A 52 3.94 -9.71 11.86
N SER A 53 4.12 -10.58 10.87
CA SER A 53 5.13 -11.66 10.91
C SER A 53 6.53 -11.09 11.07
N LEU A 54 6.88 -10.03 10.33
CA LEU A 54 8.16 -9.34 10.44
C LEU A 54 8.34 -8.67 11.80
N SER A 55 7.28 -8.05 12.35
CA SER A 55 7.32 -7.41 13.67
C SER A 55 7.53 -8.43 14.79
N LEU A 56 6.85 -9.58 14.71
CA LEU A 56 7.02 -10.69 15.65
C LEU A 56 8.43 -11.27 15.55
N TRP A 57 8.96 -11.46 14.34
CA TRP A 57 10.33 -11.93 14.11
C TRP A 57 11.39 -10.98 14.68
N GLN A 58 11.17 -9.67 14.60
CA GLN A 58 12.06 -8.66 15.21
C GLN A 58 11.87 -8.49 16.72
N GLY A 59 10.92 -9.20 17.34
CA GLY A 59 10.59 -9.06 18.76
C GLY A 59 10.05 -7.67 19.15
N ARG A 60 9.60 -6.87 18.16
CA ARG A 60 9.06 -5.52 18.42
C ARG A 60 7.68 -5.63 19.04
N LYS A 61 7.52 -5.05 20.23
CA LYS A 61 6.21 -4.93 20.88
C LYS A 61 5.48 -3.69 20.37
N PHE A 62 4.41 -3.90 19.60
CA PHE A 62 3.49 -2.83 19.25
C PHE A 62 2.69 -2.44 20.50
N ARG A 63 2.96 -1.26 21.05
CA ARG A 63 2.16 -0.67 22.13
C ARG A 63 1.41 0.52 21.56
N ILE A 64 0.11 0.34 21.33
CA ILE A 64 -0.80 1.41 20.92
C ILE A 64 -1.55 1.84 22.17
N ASP A 65 -1.54 3.13 22.48
CA ASP A 65 -2.39 3.67 23.54
C ASP A 65 -3.85 3.54 23.10
N ARG A 66 -4.74 3.11 24.00
CA ARG A 66 -6.16 2.93 23.70
C ARG A 66 -6.83 4.24 23.28
N ARG A 67 -6.27 5.37 23.67
CA ARG A 67 -6.74 6.71 23.28
C ARG A 67 -6.48 7.03 21.81
N ASP A 68 -5.39 6.49 21.25
CA ASP A 68 -4.98 6.71 19.86
C ASP A 68 -5.59 5.67 18.92
N ALA A 69 -6.02 4.53 19.46
CA ALA A 69 -6.66 3.45 18.72
C ALA A 69 -7.82 3.89 17.80
N PRO A 70 -8.79 4.74 18.23
CA PRO A 70 -9.86 5.17 17.34
C PRO A 70 -9.35 6.04 16.17
N ALA A 71 -8.40 6.95 16.42
CA ALA A 71 -7.82 7.77 15.37
C ALA A 71 -7.02 6.93 14.37
N LEU A 72 -6.25 5.95 14.86
CA LEU A 72 -5.52 5.00 14.03
C LEU A 72 -6.46 4.13 13.20
N LEU A 73 -7.57 3.66 13.79
CA LEU A 73 -8.57 2.84 13.10
C LEU A 73 -9.30 3.64 12.01
N LEU A 74 -9.65 4.90 12.28
CA LEU A 74 -10.21 5.81 11.29
C LEU A 74 -9.24 6.01 10.11
N LEU A 75 -7.96 6.25 10.41
CA LEU A 75 -6.93 6.42 9.39
C LEU A 75 -6.75 5.14 8.57
N ALA A 76 -6.76 3.99 9.23
CA ALA A 76 -6.67 2.69 8.58
C ALA A 76 -7.83 2.46 7.60
N ILE A 77 -9.07 2.70 8.04
CA ILE A 77 -10.26 2.57 7.18
C ILE A 77 -10.17 3.54 5.99
N CYS A 78 -9.77 4.79 6.23
CA CYS A 78 -9.71 5.81 5.18
C CYS A 78 -8.65 5.47 4.12
N PHE A 79 -7.41 5.18 4.53
CA PHE A 79 -6.28 5.00 3.61
C PHE A 79 -6.12 3.58 3.06
N TYR A 80 -6.57 2.56 3.80
CA TYR A 80 -6.37 1.16 3.42
C TYR A 80 -7.67 0.43 3.06
N GLY A 81 -8.83 1.01 3.37
CA GLY A 81 -10.14 0.47 2.98
C GLY A 81 -10.81 1.31 1.88
N ALA A 82 -11.24 2.52 2.22
CA ALA A 82 -12.03 3.38 1.36
C ALA A 82 -11.23 3.87 0.14
N PHE A 83 -10.05 4.45 0.36
CA PHE A 83 -9.22 4.96 -0.72
C PHE A 83 -8.85 3.88 -1.75
N PRO A 84 -8.34 2.69 -1.37
CA PRO A 84 -7.95 1.70 -2.36
C PRO A 84 -9.13 1.06 -3.09
N TYR A 85 -10.29 0.95 -2.44
CA TYR A 85 -11.52 0.53 -3.10
C TYR A 85 -11.92 1.52 -4.20
N CYS A 86 -12.02 2.81 -3.86
CA CYS A 86 -12.33 3.86 -4.83
C CYS A 86 -11.30 3.92 -5.96
N PHE A 87 -10.01 3.77 -5.63
CA PHE A 87 -8.91 3.77 -6.59
C PHE A 87 -9.00 2.58 -7.57
N ALA A 88 -9.20 1.37 -7.06
CA ALA A 88 -9.37 0.17 -7.89
C ALA A 88 -10.61 0.30 -8.79
N ARG A 89 -11.71 0.84 -8.26
CA ARG A 89 -12.94 1.07 -9.03
C ARG A 89 -12.75 2.14 -10.11
N ALA A 90 -12.04 3.22 -9.82
CA ALA A 90 -11.66 4.22 -10.82
C ALA A 90 -10.80 3.62 -11.94
N LEU A 91 -9.91 2.68 -11.61
CA LEU A 91 -9.12 1.94 -12.60
C LEU A 91 -9.97 0.96 -13.41
N ALA A 92 -11.07 0.42 -12.88
CA ALA A 92 -11.99 -0.38 -13.68
C ALA A 92 -12.64 0.46 -14.80
N ASP A 93 -13.03 1.69 -14.47
CA ASP A 93 -13.76 2.60 -15.37
C ASP A 93 -12.83 3.41 -16.30
N THR A 94 -11.53 3.51 -15.99
CA THR A 94 -10.59 4.39 -16.72
C THR A 94 -9.28 3.67 -17.10
N THR A 95 -8.32 4.41 -17.66
CA THR A 95 -6.97 3.90 -17.96
C THR A 95 -6.05 4.11 -16.76
N ALA A 96 -4.98 3.32 -16.66
CA ALA A 96 -3.99 3.47 -15.58
C ALA A 96 -3.42 4.89 -15.49
N ALA A 97 -3.20 5.55 -16.63
CA ALA A 97 -2.69 6.92 -16.67
C ALA A 97 -3.71 7.96 -16.14
N ARG A 98 -5.01 7.77 -16.39
CA ARG A 98 -6.05 8.69 -15.93
C ARG A 98 -6.47 8.44 -14.48
N GLY A 99 -6.54 7.17 -14.07
CA GLY A 99 -6.90 6.80 -12.70
C GLY A 99 -5.80 7.08 -11.67
N ALA A 100 -4.56 7.34 -12.10
CA ALA A 100 -3.44 7.68 -11.22
C ALA A 100 -3.23 9.18 -10.96
N LEU A 101 -3.97 10.05 -11.66
CA LEU A 101 -3.96 11.50 -11.45
C LEU A 101 -4.86 11.86 -10.26
#